data_AF-A0A534MKP9-F1
#
_entry.id   AF-A0A534MKP9-F1
#
_cell.length_a   1.000
_cell.length_b   1.000
_cell.length_c   1.000
_cell.angle_alpha   90.00
_cell.angle_beta   90.00
_cell.angle_gamma   90.00
#
_symmetry.space_group_name_H-M   'P 1'
#
loop_
_entity.id
_entity.type
_entity.pdbx_description
1 polymer ?
#
loop_
_entity_poly.entity_id
_entity_poly.type
_entity_poly.pdbx_seq_one_letter_code
_entity_poly.pdbx_strand_id
1 'polypeptide(L)'
;EIAGDVPVYLVVNKKDLEERRAITEDEIRHVAEPFAAPIVYTSARTGTFVEDAFNALAIEIVDRAFRQDAARAVERGLRDKVLVLLDKRGSIGLKKNQFFEILRGVNFDDLQSELARLEGEGLLTLLWHGTSDFTAVITPRGTAATKRASAWEEE
;
A
#
# COMPACT_ATOMS: atom_id res chain seq x y z
N GLU A 1 -3.05 6.11 -17.61
CA GLU A 1 -3.15 7.10 -16.52
C GLU A 1 -3.66 6.34 -15.31
N ILE A 2 -2.83 6.12 -14.30
CA ILE A 2 -3.25 5.38 -13.09
C ILE A 2 -3.15 6.39 -11.96
N ALA A 3 -4.17 7.25 -11.84
CA ALA A 3 -4.51 7.73 -10.53
C ALA A 3 -4.71 6.47 -9.70
N GLY A 4 -3.99 6.33 -8.58
CA GLY A 4 -4.15 5.19 -7.69
C GLY A 4 -5.63 5.01 -7.32
N ASP A 5 -5.95 3.94 -6.61
CA ASP A 5 -7.29 3.77 -6.08
C ASP A 5 -7.65 5.03 -5.24
N VAL A 6 -8.67 5.79 -5.64
CA VAL A 6 -9.13 7.06 -5.06
C VAL A 6 -10.53 6.81 -4.51
N PRO A 7 -10.84 7.17 -3.26
CA PRO A 7 -12.18 6.94 -2.71
C PRO A 7 -13.21 7.80 -3.46
N VAL A 8 -14.28 7.17 -3.94
CA VAL A 8 -15.36 7.81 -4.69
C VAL A 8 -16.70 7.55 -4.00
N TYR A 9 -17.51 8.60 -3.85
CA TYR A 9 -18.89 8.53 -3.38
C TYR A 9 -19.79 9.20 -4.41
N LEU A 10 -20.92 8.56 -4.73
CA LEU A 10 -21.94 9.16 -5.61
C LEU A 10 -22.99 9.87 -4.76
N VAL A 11 -23.00 11.20 -4.81
CA VAL A 11 -23.97 12.03 -4.08
C VAL A 11 -25.11 12.44 -5.00
N VAL A 12 -26.28 11.84 -4.80
CA VAL A 12 -27.50 12.18 -5.53
C VAL A 12 -28.21 13.31 -4.80
N ASN A 13 -27.99 14.54 -5.27
CA ASN A 13 -28.51 15.75 -4.64
C ASN A 13 -29.96 16.06 -5.08
N LYS A 14 -30.62 16.96 -4.35
CA LYS A 14 -32.02 17.41 -4.53
C LYS A 14 -33.07 16.35 -4.19
N LYS A 15 -32.82 15.55 -3.16
CA LYS A 15 -33.79 14.59 -2.62
C LYS A 15 -35.14 15.23 -2.27
N ASP A 16 -35.17 16.52 -1.96
CA ASP A 16 -36.41 17.28 -1.73
C ASP A 16 -37.35 17.33 -2.96
N LEU A 17 -36.86 16.99 -4.15
CA LEU A 17 -37.60 16.95 -5.40
C LEU A 17 -37.81 15.51 -5.92
N GLU A 18 -37.84 14.51 -5.03
CA GLU A 18 -37.96 13.08 -5.39
C GLU A 18 -39.13 12.78 -6.34
N GLU A 19 -40.30 13.37 -6.10
CA GLU A 19 -41.48 13.20 -6.98
C GLU A 19 -41.28 13.76 -8.40
N ARG A 20 -40.31 14.66 -8.58
CA ARG A 20 -39.95 15.29 -9.87
C ARG A 20 -38.63 14.76 -10.41
N ARG A 21 -38.10 13.67 -9.86
CA ARG A 21 -36.81 13.12 -10.26
C ARG A 21 -36.87 12.64 -11.70
N ALA A 22 -36.00 13.19 -12.54
CA ALA A 22 -35.89 12.85 -13.95
C ALA A 22 -35.02 11.61 -14.23
N ILE A 23 -34.26 11.16 -13.21
CA ILE A 23 -33.35 10.02 -13.28
C ILE A 23 -33.92 8.82 -12.53
N THR A 24 -33.68 7.64 -13.06
CA THR A 24 -34.08 6.35 -12.49
C THR A 24 -33.03 5.82 -11.52
N GLU A 25 -33.42 4.86 -10.67
CA GLU A 25 -32.46 4.15 -9.81
C GLU A 25 -31.40 3.39 -10.61
N ASP A 26 -31.75 2.83 -11.76
CA ASP A 26 -30.81 2.09 -12.60
C ASP A 26 -29.74 2.99 -13.23
N GLU A 27 -30.10 4.20 -13.65
CA GLU A 27 -29.12 5.19 -14.12
C GLU A 27 -28.14 5.58 -13.02
N ILE A 28 -28.63 5.75 -11.79
CA ILE A 28 -27.79 6.07 -10.63
C ILE A 28 -26.82 4.91 -10.33
N ARG A 29 -27.31 3.66 -10.32
CA ARG A 29 -26.46 2.48 -10.11
C ARG A 29 -25.41 2.32 -11.21
N HIS A 30 -25.80 2.52 -12.47
CA HIS A 30 -24.91 2.39 -13.60
C HIS A 30 -23.74 3.38 -13.53
N VAL A 31 -23.96 4.57 -12.97
CA VAL A 31 -22.89 5.56 -12.74
C VAL A 31 -22.01 5.18 -11.55
N ALA A 32 -22.56 4.56 -10.50
CA ALA A 32 -21.82 4.17 -9.30
C ALA A 32 -20.94 2.93 -9.48
N GLU A 33 -21.39 1.97 -10.28
CA GLU A 33 -20.79 0.63 -10.42
C GLU A 33 -19.32 0.65 -10.89
N PRO A 34 -18.90 1.44 -11.91
CA PRO A 34 -17.51 1.46 -12.36
C PRO A 34 -16.50 1.90 -11.29
N PHE A 35 -16.97 2.64 -10.28
CA PHE A 35 -16.16 3.16 -9.19
C PHE A 35 -16.38 2.39 -7.88
N ALA A 36 -17.25 1.37 -7.88
CA ALA A 36 -17.77 0.74 -6.66
C ALA A 36 -18.22 1.77 -5.60
N ALA A 37 -18.75 2.92 -6.07
CA ALA A 37 -18.99 4.08 -5.22
C ALA A 37 -20.28 3.89 -4.40
N PRO A 38 -20.24 4.10 -3.07
CA PRO A 38 -21.45 4.17 -2.27
C PRO A 38 -22.34 5.32 -2.73
N ILE A 39 -23.66 5.11 -2.75
CA ILE A 39 -24.65 6.10 -3.17
C ILE A 39 -25.26 6.75 -1.93
N VAL A 40 -25.27 8.09 -1.89
CA VAL A 40 -25.90 8.86 -0.81
C VAL A 40 -26.89 9.87 -1.39
N TYR A 41 -28.14 9.80 -0.96
CA TYR A 41 -29.20 10.72 -1.37
C TYR A 41 -29.26 11.92 -0.43
N THR A 42 -29.00 13.12 -0.97
CA THR A 42 -28.87 14.35 -0.18
C THR A 42 -29.80 15.45 -0.67
N SER A 43 -30.04 16.45 0.18
CA SER A 43 -30.68 17.69 -0.21
C SER A 43 -29.91 18.85 0.38
N ALA A 44 -29.17 19.56 -0.46
CA ALA A 44 -28.49 20.80 -0.08
C ALA A 44 -29.47 21.90 0.40
N ARG A 45 -30.74 21.83 -0.04
CA ARG A 45 -31.77 22.80 0.36
C ARG A 45 -32.22 22.61 1.81
N THR A 46 -32.39 21.36 2.23
CA THR A 46 -32.91 21.00 3.57
C THR A 46 -31.80 20.58 4.52
N GLY A 47 -30.54 20.49 4.05
CA GLY A 47 -29.40 19.97 4.80
C GLY A 47 -29.41 18.45 4.97
N THR A 48 -30.35 17.74 4.34
CA THR A 48 -30.54 16.30 4.55
C THR A 48 -29.34 15.51 4.03
N PHE A 49 -28.68 14.75 4.92
CA PHE A 49 -27.54 13.86 4.67
C PHE A 49 -26.31 14.48 4.00
N VAL A 50 -26.23 15.81 3.94
CA VAL A 50 -25.07 16.50 3.36
C VAL A 50 -23.85 16.29 4.26
N GLU A 51 -23.97 16.57 5.56
CA GLU A 51 -22.88 16.37 6.52
C GLU A 51 -22.47 14.90 6.62
N ASP A 52 -23.44 13.99 6.66
CA ASP A 52 -23.17 12.55 6.70
C ASP A 52 -22.37 12.08 5.47
N ALA A 53 -22.70 12.57 4.27
CA ALA A 53 -21.98 12.24 3.04
C ALA A 53 -20.51 12.70 3.10
N PHE A 54 -20.27 13.94 3.56
CA PHE A 54 -18.90 14.46 3.70
C PHE A 54 -18.13 13.76 4.82
N ASN A 55 -18.77 13.47 5.96
CA ASN A 55 -18.15 12.76 7.07
C ASN A 55 -17.76 11.32 6.67
N ALA A 56 -18.63 10.61 5.95
CA ALA A 56 -18.32 9.27 5.44
C ALA A 56 -17.11 9.28 4.51
N LEU A 57 -17.04 10.24 3.58
CA LEU A 57 -15.88 10.40 2.70
C LEU A 57 -14.61 10.73 3.48
N ALA A 58 -14.69 11.62 4.48
CA ALA A 58 -13.55 11.97 5.32
C ALA A 58 -13.00 10.77 6.10
N ILE A 59 -13.88 9.95 6.69
CA ILE A 59 -13.51 8.71 7.37
C ILE A 59 -12.79 7.76 6.41
N GLU A 60 -13.34 7.53 5.21
CA GLU A 60 -12.70 6.64 4.23
C GLU A 60 -11.31 7.15 3.79
N ILE A 61 -11.15 8.46 3.60
CA ILE A 61 -9.84 9.07 3.28
C ILE A 61 -8.83 8.76 4.40
N VAL A 62 -9.24 8.95 5.66
CA VAL A 62 -8.37 8.74 6.83
C VAL A 62 -8.04 7.25 7.01
N ASP A 63 -9.02 6.37 6.97
CA ASP A 63 -8.83 4.91 7.09
C ASP A 63 -7.91 4.36 6.00
N ARG A 64 -8.03 4.91 4.79
CA ARG A 64 -7.16 4.57 3.67
C ARG A 64 -5.73 5.05 3.89
N ALA A 65 -5.54 6.27 4.37
CA ALA A 65 -4.21 6.79 4.71
C ALA A 65 -3.53 5.92 5.78
N PHE A 66 -4.26 5.54 6.84
CA PHE A 66 -3.74 4.64 7.87
C PHE A 66 -3.39 3.25 7.32
N ARG A 67 -4.22 2.66 6.46
CA ARG A 67 -3.91 1.38 5.79
C ARG A 67 -2.63 1.47 4.96
N GLN A 68 -2.45 2.56 4.21
CA GLN A 68 -1.22 2.79 3.44
C GLN A 68 0.00 2.97 4.33
N ASP A 69 -0.12 3.71 5.43
CA ASP A 69 0.98 3.90 6.37
C ASP A 69 1.34 2.63 7.12
N ALA A 70 0.37 1.81 7.50
CA ALA A 70 0.61 0.50 8.08
C ALA A 70 1.31 -0.44 7.09
N ALA A 71 0.87 -0.48 5.82
CA ALA A 71 1.53 -1.25 4.77
C ALA A 71 2.99 -0.78 4.56
N ARG A 72 3.22 0.53 4.51
CA ARG A 72 4.57 1.12 4.44
C ARG A 72 5.42 0.82 5.68
N ALA A 73 4.83 0.77 6.87
CA ALA A 73 5.53 0.42 8.10
C ALA A 73 5.96 -1.04 8.12
N VAL A 74 5.08 -1.96 7.67
CA VAL A 74 5.41 -3.38 7.48
C VAL A 74 6.52 -3.56 6.46
N GLU A 75 6.41 -2.88 5.32
CA GLU A 75 7.41 -2.91 4.25
C GLU A 75 8.77 -2.37 4.73
N ARG A 76 8.79 -1.22 5.41
CA ARG A 76 10.00 -0.68 6.05
C ARG A 76 10.61 -1.68 7.05
N GLY A 77 9.77 -2.29 7.89
CA GLY A 77 10.23 -3.29 8.84
C GLY A 77 10.85 -4.53 8.17
N LEU A 78 10.34 -4.98 7.02
CA LEU A 78 10.94 -6.07 6.26
C LEU A 78 12.24 -5.65 5.58
N ARG A 79 12.23 -4.48 4.92
CA ARG A 79 13.38 -3.86 4.27
C ARG A 79 14.58 -3.76 5.21
N ASP A 80 14.38 -3.17 6.37
CA ASP A 80 15.45 -2.92 7.34
C ASP A 80 16.00 -4.23 7.89
N LYS A 81 15.12 -5.21 8.17
CA LYS A 81 15.54 -6.56 8.57
C LYS A 81 16.39 -7.24 7.49
N VAL A 82 15.97 -7.18 6.23
CA VAL A 82 16.73 -7.77 5.10
C VAL A 82 18.10 -7.12 4.97
N LEU A 83 18.17 -5.79 4.98
CA LEU A 83 19.42 -5.04 4.87
C LEU A 83 20.37 -5.31 6.04
N VAL A 84 19.87 -5.33 7.28
CA VAL A 84 20.67 -5.64 8.48
C VAL A 84 21.19 -7.08 8.44
N LEU A 85 20.35 -8.04 8.02
CA LEU A 85 20.76 -9.44 7.91
C LEU A 85 21.84 -9.65 6.86
N LEU A 86 21.70 -9.00 5.70
CA LEU A 86 22.70 -9.08 4.63
C LEU A 86 23.98 -8.33 4.99
N ASP A 87 23.90 -7.19 5.66
CA ASP A 87 25.09 -6.46 6.14
C ASP A 87 25.91 -7.29 7.14
N LYS A 88 25.23 -7.99 8.07
CA LYS A 88 25.88 -8.93 9.00
C LYS A 88 26.56 -10.12 8.31
N ARG A 89 26.12 -10.50 7.11
CA ARG A 89 26.70 -11.61 6.32
C ARG A 89 27.74 -11.11 5.31
N GLY A 90 27.73 -9.83 4.97
CA GLY A 90 28.64 -9.21 4.03
C GLY A 90 28.66 -9.95 2.69
N SER A 91 29.86 -10.25 2.21
CA SER A 91 30.11 -10.89 0.90
C SER A 91 29.60 -12.33 0.78
N ILE A 92 29.32 -13.01 1.91
CA ILE A 92 28.81 -14.38 1.91
C ILE A 92 27.35 -14.42 1.46
N GLY A 93 26.59 -13.36 1.74
CA GLY A 93 25.17 -13.27 1.42
C GLY A 93 24.28 -14.24 2.20
N LEU A 94 23.03 -14.37 1.76
CA LEU A 94 22.03 -15.29 2.30
C LEU A 94 21.31 -16.03 1.18
N LYS A 95 21.13 -17.34 1.34
CA LYS A 95 20.31 -18.16 0.44
C LYS A 95 18.83 -17.96 0.73
N LYS A 96 17.99 -18.21 -0.29
CA LYS A 96 16.52 -18.16 -0.18
C LYS A 96 15.98 -18.84 1.08
N ASN A 97 16.36 -20.09 1.35
CA ASN A 97 15.85 -20.84 2.50
C ASN A 97 16.25 -20.22 3.85
N GLN A 98 17.45 -19.63 3.92
CA GLN A 98 17.94 -18.99 5.15
C GLN A 98 17.14 -17.74 5.50
N PHE A 99 16.59 -17.02 4.51
CA PHE A 99 15.67 -15.93 4.79
C PHE A 99 14.43 -16.40 5.53
N PHE A 100 13.81 -17.51 5.11
CA PHE A 100 12.61 -18.02 5.76
C PHE A 100 12.88 -18.67 7.14
N GLU A 101 14.09 -19.22 7.33
CA GLU A 101 14.51 -19.72 8.65
C GLU A 101 14.68 -18.59 9.68
N ILE A 102 15.25 -17.46 9.24
CA ILE A 102 15.55 -16.29 10.10
C ILE A 102 14.33 -15.37 10.25
N LEU A 103 13.67 -15.04 9.14
CA LEU A 103 12.48 -14.17 9.09
C LEU A 103 11.21 -15.00 9.17
N ARG A 104 10.99 -15.63 10.33
CA ARG A 104 9.80 -16.46 10.56
C ARG A 104 8.53 -15.63 10.39
N GLY A 105 7.55 -16.19 9.67
CA GLY A 105 6.25 -15.57 9.44
C GLY A 105 6.18 -14.58 8.28
N VAL A 106 7.28 -14.35 7.55
CA VAL A 106 7.27 -13.56 6.31
C VAL A 106 6.77 -14.43 5.15
N ASN A 107 5.83 -13.91 4.36
CA ASN A 107 5.35 -14.56 3.15
C ASN A 107 6.41 -14.51 2.03
N PHE A 108 6.42 -15.54 1.18
CA PHE A 108 7.34 -15.63 0.05
C PHE A 108 7.18 -14.46 -0.93
N ASP A 109 5.94 -14.08 -1.25
CA ASP A 109 5.65 -13.01 -2.21
C ASP A 109 6.14 -11.63 -1.72
N ASP A 110 5.97 -11.35 -0.42
CA ASP A 110 6.42 -10.11 0.22
C ASP A 110 7.95 -10.02 0.20
N LEU A 111 8.63 -11.12 0.59
CA LEU A 111 10.09 -11.18 0.56
C LEU A 111 10.62 -11.04 -0.87
N GLN A 112 10.03 -11.74 -1.85
CA GLN A 112 10.47 -11.68 -3.23
C GLN A 112 10.29 -10.27 -3.81
N SER A 113 9.14 -9.63 -3.55
CA SER A 113 8.85 -8.28 -4.02
C SER A 113 9.82 -7.25 -3.43
N GLU A 114 10.12 -7.37 -2.13
CA GLU A 114 11.06 -6.47 -1.47
C GLU A 114 12.50 -6.70 -1.94
N LEU A 115 12.94 -7.95 -2.09
CA LEU A 115 14.27 -8.26 -2.64
C LEU A 115 14.45 -7.72 -4.06
N ALA A 116 13.44 -7.87 -4.92
CA ALA A 116 13.47 -7.32 -6.28
C ALA A 116 13.54 -5.78 -6.26
N ARG A 117 12.82 -5.13 -5.34
CA ARG A 117 12.89 -3.67 -5.17
C ARG A 117 14.28 -3.22 -4.71
N LEU A 118 14.84 -3.87 -3.70
CA LEU A 118 16.18 -3.56 -3.20
C LEU A 118 17.28 -3.82 -4.25
N GLU A 119 17.11 -4.83 -5.10
CA GLU A 119 17.97 -5.05 -6.26
C GLU A 119 17.82 -3.92 -7.30
N GLY A 120 16.59 -3.51 -7.62
CA GLY A 120 16.32 -2.38 -8.52
C GLY A 120 16.86 -1.04 -8.02
N GLU A 121 16.89 -0.83 -6.70
CA GLU A 121 17.53 0.32 -6.06
C GLU A 121 19.07 0.23 -6.00
N GLY A 122 19.64 -0.93 -6.37
CA GLY A 122 21.07 -1.22 -6.32
C GLY A 122 21.62 -1.36 -4.91
N LEU A 123 20.77 -1.75 -3.94
CA LEU A 123 21.17 -1.97 -2.55
C LEU A 123 21.64 -3.41 -2.31
N LEU A 124 21.13 -4.36 -3.06
CA LEU A 124 21.59 -5.76 -3.06
C LEU A 124 21.74 -6.29 -4.50
N THR A 125 22.35 -7.46 -4.63
CA THR A 125 22.40 -8.25 -5.87
C THR A 125 21.87 -9.65 -5.60
N LEU A 126 21.01 -10.16 -6.47
CA LEU A 126 20.53 -11.54 -6.44
C LEU A 126 21.36 -12.40 -7.39
N LEU A 127 22.13 -13.33 -6.82
CA LEU A 127 22.87 -14.34 -7.56
C LEU A 127 21.99 -15.58 -7.73
N TRP A 128 21.33 -15.68 -8.88
CA TRP A 128 20.41 -16.77 -9.19
C TRP A 128 21.14 -18.08 -9.50
N HIS A 129 20.66 -19.17 -8.90
CA HIS A 129 21.13 -20.54 -9.12
C HIS A 129 19.96 -21.37 -9.66
N GLY A 130 19.70 -21.24 -10.97
CA GLY A 130 18.54 -21.87 -11.62
C GLY A 130 17.29 -21.00 -11.57
N THR A 131 16.11 -21.62 -11.57
CA THR A 131 14.82 -20.92 -11.79
C THR A 131 14.18 -20.33 -10.53
N SER A 132 14.55 -20.83 -9.35
CA SER A 132 13.81 -20.50 -8.11
C SER A 132 14.68 -20.38 -6.86
N ASP A 133 16.00 -20.56 -7.00
CA ASP A 133 16.97 -20.46 -5.92
C ASP A 133 17.95 -19.32 -6.19
N PHE A 134 18.35 -18.62 -5.14
CA PHE A 134 19.22 -17.46 -5.24
C PHE A 134 20.03 -17.26 -3.96
N THR A 135 21.13 -16.53 -4.08
CA THR A 135 21.87 -15.95 -2.96
C THR A 135 21.82 -14.43 -3.07
N ALA A 136 21.24 -13.76 -2.08
CA ALA A 136 21.22 -12.31 -2.01
C ALA A 136 22.50 -11.82 -1.32
N VAL A 137 23.17 -10.83 -1.91
CA VAL A 137 24.40 -10.23 -1.36
C VAL A 137 24.22 -8.72 -1.28
N ILE A 138 24.60 -8.12 -0.15
CA ILE A 138 24.53 -6.66 0.01
C ILE A 138 25.60 -5.97 -0.84
N THR A 139 25.25 -4.83 -1.45
CA THR A 139 26.22 -3.98 -2.14
C THR A 139 26.86 -2.98 -1.17
N PRO A 140 27.98 -2.33 -1.54
CA PRO A 140 28.52 -1.22 -0.75
C PRO A 140 27.51 -0.09 -0.51
N ARG A 141 26.63 0.16 -1.51
CA ARG A 141 25.54 1.13 -1.40
C ARG A 141 24.47 0.69 -0.40
N GLY A 142 24.14 -0.59 -0.39
CA GLY A 142 23.28 -1.23 0.62
C GLY A 142 23.83 -1.06 2.03
N THR A 143 25.09 -1.40 2.26
CA THR A 143 25.75 -1.23 3.56
C THR A 143 25.72 0.23 4.04
N ALA A 144 25.96 1.19 3.14
CA ALA A 144 25.85 2.61 3.48
C ALA A 144 24.41 3.04 3.83
N ALA A 145 23.41 2.47 3.16
CA ALA A 145 22.00 2.72 3.46
C ALA A 145 21.60 2.16 4.83
N THR A 146 22.07 0.95 5.19
CA THR A 146 21.86 0.35 6.51
C THR A 146 22.40 1.23 7.63
N LYS A 147 23.66 1.70 7.49
CA LYS A 147 24.30 2.56 8.49
C LYS A 147 23.63 3.92 8.65
N ARG A 148 23.09 4.47 7.55
CA ARG A 148 22.30 5.70 7.63
C ARG A 148 21.03 5.48 8.43
N ALA A 149 20.25 4.43 8.15
CA ALA A 149 19.01 4.16 8.86
C ALA A 149 19.20 4.04 10.39
N SER A 150 20.24 3.34 10.84
CA SER A 150 20.54 3.17 12.27
C SER A 150 20.91 4.48 13.00
N ALA A 151 21.43 5.48 12.28
CA ALA A 151 21.82 6.75 12.88
C ALA A 151 20.64 7.68 13.22
N TRP A 152 19.43 7.42 12.69
CA TRP A 152 18.21 8.20 13.00
C TRP A 152 17.35 7.56 14.08
N GLU A 153 17.68 6.35 14.54
CA GLU A 153 16.98 5.68 15.66
C GLU A 153 17.63 6.01 17.03
N GLU A 154 18.81 6.64 17.05
CA GLU A 154 19.56 7.01 18.27
C GLU A 154 19.40 8.50 18.67
N GLU A 155 18.54 9.27 17.98
CA GLU A 155 18.26 10.69 18.24
C GLU A 155 16.80 10.92 18.67
#